data_AF-A0A1F3V5V4-F1
#
_entry.id   AF-A0A1F3V5V4-F1
#
_cell.length_a   1.000
_cell.length_b   1.000
_cell.length_c   1.000
_cell.angle_alpha   90.00
_cell.angle_beta   90.00
_cell.angle_gamma   90.00
#
_symmetry.space_group_name_H-M   'P 1'
#
loop_
_entity.id
_entity.type
_entity.pdbx_description
1 polymer ?
#
loop_
_entity_poly.entity_id
_entity_poly.type
_entity_poly.pdbx_seq_one_letter_code
_entity_poly.pdbx_strand_id
1 'polypeptide(L)'
;MHNKKISSFILVFAISFLINWNIQASFIQSDTLTADNITQINQSTKMAHEINAFLYNFSQTHDKDSPLSGKEVKNLEKMLLAYFTAINDLALLSQKRFSNPEATAIPFAKINIVLYLIVTQTLQATYLVLEENAFLRHICSNISQNNFGQDITNLMAHLLVPSNIEATHSQIFTINNASRHIILSNSADDELSKIYQQTSDWFEEKYRTRYFETLRKKVSHTKISDTWYNLASRILEKLSRMYGEHASKIRWRHGYLYTNENIKQKVKNSLRPLDLLVDKTRYVFTDLFLPSYFGHAAIWVGTRKQLEEIGMWNHPAIRPYQKEIEQGKNILEVVLTGTRLNDFDSYFDVDEYVQVRDQSLLNDSGRVFQVYQDAFAQFNKSYDFLFSSQNSDKLICSEIIYYSYTYAPWQSRYIFGRYSFSPDEVIDILFNPNADFRLVTFMKAQGLTQIDYPSLEELRKLVKK
;
A
#
# COMPACT_ATOMS: atom_id res chain seq x y z
N MET A 1 13.36 -9.23 -26.45
CA MET A 1 14.64 -9.71 -25.92
C MET A 1 14.43 -10.32 -24.54
N HIS A 2 13.74 -11.46 -24.50
CA HIS A 2 13.81 -12.42 -23.40
C HIS A 2 15.23 -13.02 -23.38
N ASN A 3 15.71 -13.43 -22.21
CA ASN A 3 17.02 -14.03 -21.97
C ASN A 3 18.24 -13.10 -22.11
N LYS A 4 18.43 -12.22 -21.13
CA LYS A 4 19.75 -12.01 -20.50
C LYS A 4 19.55 -11.75 -19.02
N LYS A 5 19.61 -12.86 -18.26
CA LYS A 5 20.02 -12.97 -16.87
C LYS A 5 20.37 -11.61 -16.27
N ILE A 6 19.45 -11.04 -15.48
CA ILE A 6 19.92 -10.18 -14.38
C ILE A 6 20.78 -11.12 -13.54
N SER A 7 22.09 -10.98 -13.66
CA SER A 7 23.09 -11.67 -12.86
C SER A 7 23.06 -11.14 -11.42
N SER A 8 21.87 -11.02 -10.85
CA SER A 8 21.58 -10.85 -9.42
C SER A 8 22.08 -12.05 -8.61
N PHE A 9 22.47 -13.15 -9.27
CA PHE A 9 23.10 -14.32 -8.64
C PHE A 9 24.38 -13.97 -7.86
N ILE A 10 25.10 -12.91 -8.26
CA ILE A 10 26.30 -12.46 -7.53
C ILE A 10 25.91 -11.78 -6.20
N LEU A 11 24.72 -11.15 -6.14
CA LEU A 11 24.15 -10.56 -4.92
C LEU A 11 23.68 -11.63 -3.93
N VAL A 12 23.16 -12.75 -4.41
CA VAL A 12 22.61 -13.85 -3.57
C VAL A 12 23.73 -14.60 -2.82
N PHE A 13 24.92 -14.74 -3.42
CA PHE A 13 26.03 -15.46 -2.79
C PHE A 13 26.87 -14.58 -1.84
N ALA A 14 27.08 -13.30 -2.17
CA ALA A 14 27.81 -12.37 -1.30
C ALA A 14 27.05 -12.08 0.01
N ILE A 15 25.71 -12.10 -0.03
CA ILE A 15 24.87 -11.86 1.14
C ILE A 15 24.68 -13.11 2.02
N SER A 16 24.62 -14.30 1.43
CA SER A 16 24.56 -15.57 2.20
C SER A 16 25.75 -15.76 3.14
N PHE A 17 26.88 -15.08 2.86
CA PHE A 17 28.11 -15.15 3.63
C PHE A 17 28.20 -14.08 4.74
N LEU A 18 27.71 -12.86 4.48
CA LEU A 18 27.54 -11.81 5.51
C LEU A 18 26.58 -12.24 6.63
N ILE A 19 25.62 -13.11 6.33
CA ILE A 19 24.70 -13.72 7.29
C ILE A 19 25.41 -14.76 8.20
N ASN A 20 26.53 -15.34 7.75
CA ASN A 20 27.36 -16.27 8.54
C ASN A 20 28.48 -15.56 9.31
N TRP A 21 28.49 -14.21 9.31
CA TRP A 21 29.56 -13.40 9.86
C TRP A 21 29.54 -13.37 11.38
N ASN A 22 30.18 -14.38 11.98
CA ASN A 22 30.77 -14.25 13.32
C ASN A 22 32.04 -13.40 13.19
N ILE A 23 31.93 -12.07 13.20
CA ILE A 23 33.06 -11.21 13.61
C ILE A 23 33.25 -11.46 15.11
N GLN A 24 33.95 -12.53 15.48
CA GLN A 24 34.61 -12.59 16.76
C GLN A 24 35.99 -11.92 16.64
N ALA A 25 36.15 -10.89 17.47
CA ALA A 25 37.38 -10.43 18.13
C ALA A 25 38.43 -9.59 17.37
N SER A 26 38.49 -9.50 16.04
CA SER A 26 39.60 -8.76 15.39
C SER A 26 39.36 -7.27 15.10
N PHE A 27 38.11 -6.79 15.06
CA PHE A 27 37.78 -5.39 14.72
C PHE A 27 37.46 -4.48 15.92
N ILE A 28 37.45 -5.01 17.15
CA ILE A 28 37.17 -4.23 18.38
C ILE A 28 38.32 -3.25 18.71
N GLN A 29 39.48 -3.36 18.03
CA GLN A 29 40.66 -2.53 18.33
C GLN A 29 40.73 -1.18 17.61
N SER A 30 39.72 -0.83 16.81
CA SER A 30 39.64 0.47 16.16
C SER A 30 38.50 1.28 16.77
N ASP A 31 38.80 2.46 17.29
CA ASP A 31 37.90 3.40 17.99
C ASP A 31 36.69 3.92 17.16
N THR A 32 36.41 3.32 16.00
CA THR A 32 35.48 3.81 14.97
C THR A 32 34.31 2.86 14.68
N LEU A 33 34.35 1.60 15.14
CA LEU A 33 33.28 0.59 14.97
C LEU A 33 32.85 0.02 16.32
N THR A 34 31.70 0.46 16.84
CA THR A 34 31.11 -0.11 18.05
C THR A 34 30.49 -1.50 17.75
N ALA A 35 30.38 -2.35 18.78
CA ALA A 35 29.66 -3.61 18.67
C ALA A 35 28.19 -3.41 18.23
N ASP A 36 27.60 -2.28 18.63
CA ASP A 36 26.25 -1.88 18.22
C ASP A 36 26.17 -1.59 16.72
N ASN A 37 27.15 -0.90 16.14
CA ASN A 37 27.21 -0.62 14.71
C ASN A 37 27.28 -1.91 13.88
N ILE A 38 28.08 -2.90 14.33
CA ILE A 38 28.21 -4.19 13.64
C ILE A 38 26.89 -4.97 13.71
N THR A 39 26.26 -4.99 14.89
CA THR A 39 24.97 -5.64 15.10
C THR A 39 23.89 -5.03 14.21
N GLN A 40 23.82 -3.70 14.13
CA GLN A 40 22.86 -2.98 13.29
C GLN A 40 23.09 -3.27 11.80
N ILE A 41 24.35 -3.26 11.33
CA ILE A 41 24.68 -3.60 9.93
C ILE A 41 24.20 -5.01 9.59
N ASN A 42 24.52 -5.99 10.43
CA ASN A 42 24.13 -7.39 10.19
C ASN A 42 22.60 -7.56 10.16
N GLN A 43 21.89 -6.92 11.08
CA GLN A 43 20.42 -6.95 11.12
C GLN A 43 19.81 -6.30 9.87
N SER A 44 20.25 -5.10 9.51
CA SER A 44 19.71 -4.37 8.36
C SER A 44 20.05 -5.05 7.03
N THR A 45 21.25 -5.59 6.87
CA THR A 45 21.63 -6.34 5.65
C THR A 45 20.81 -7.63 5.52
N LYS A 46 20.63 -8.39 6.61
CA LYS A 46 19.81 -9.60 6.61
C LYS A 46 18.35 -9.28 6.25
N MET A 47 17.77 -8.28 6.89
CA MET A 47 16.39 -7.85 6.63
C MET A 47 16.21 -7.38 5.18
N ALA A 48 17.12 -6.56 4.66
CA ALA A 48 17.07 -6.09 3.28
C ALA A 48 17.13 -7.26 2.27
N HIS A 49 17.93 -8.28 2.57
CA HIS A 49 18.05 -9.47 1.74
C HIS A 49 16.78 -10.32 1.71
N GLU A 50 16.26 -10.67 2.89
CA GLU A 50 15.06 -11.50 3.02
C GLU A 50 13.87 -10.85 2.30
N ILE A 51 13.75 -9.52 2.41
CA ILE A 51 12.67 -8.78 1.78
C ILE A 51 12.88 -8.65 0.26
N ASN A 52 14.11 -8.41 -0.23
CA ASN A 52 14.36 -8.44 -1.67
C ASN A 52 14.10 -9.82 -2.28
N ALA A 53 14.48 -10.90 -1.59
CA ALA A 53 14.19 -12.26 -2.00
C ALA A 53 12.68 -12.52 -2.03
N PHE A 54 11.95 -12.04 -1.02
CA PHE A 54 10.49 -12.07 -1.02
C PHE A 54 9.92 -11.30 -2.21
N LEU A 55 10.32 -10.04 -2.44
CA LEU A 55 9.79 -9.20 -3.51
C LEU A 55 10.06 -9.81 -4.89
N TYR A 56 11.26 -10.36 -5.09
CA TYR A 56 11.59 -11.11 -6.29
C TYR A 56 10.69 -12.34 -6.45
N ASN A 57 10.63 -13.22 -5.44
CA ASN A 57 9.80 -14.42 -5.51
C ASN A 57 8.33 -14.06 -5.75
N PHE A 58 7.80 -13.11 -5.00
CA PHE A 58 6.45 -12.58 -5.18
C PHE A 58 6.24 -12.08 -6.61
N SER A 59 7.21 -11.35 -7.18
CA SER A 59 7.12 -10.87 -8.57
C SER A 59 7.05 -11.98 -9.63
N GLN A 60 7.58 -13.16 -9.30
CA GLN A 60 7.59 -14.34 -10.17
C GLN A 60 6.37 -15.25 -9.95
N THR A 61 5.91 -15.38 -8.71
CA THR A 61 4.88 -16.37 -8.32
C THR A 61 3.48 -15.78 -8.20
N HIS A 62 3.35 -14.49 -7.91
CA HIS A 62 2.05 -13.85 -7.82
C HIS A 62 1.48 -13.65 -9.21
N ASP A 63 0.26 -14.14 -9.41
CA ASP A 63 -0.50 -13.86 -10.61
C ASP A 63 -0.78 -12.35 -10.67
N LYS A 64 -0.24 -11.69 -11.70
CA LYS A 64 -0.36 -10.24 -11.89
C LYS A 64 -1.82 -9.81 -12.08
N ASP A 65 -2.68 -10.76 -12.43
CA ASP A 65 -4.11 -10.58 -12.65
C ASP A 65 -4.98 -10.95 -11.42
N SER A 66 -4.37 -11.36 -10.31
CA SER A 66 -5.07 -11.63 -9.04
C SER A 66 -4.83 -10.53 -7.98
N PRO A 67 -5.87 -9.93 -7.37
CA PRO A 67 -5.69 -8.95 -6.30
C PRO A 67 -5.21 -9.62 -5.00
N LEU A 68 -4.44 -8.89 -4.20
CA LEU A 68 -4.19 -9.25 -2.80
C LEU A 68 -5.44 -8.97 -1.95
N SER A 69 -5.65 -9.77 -0.91
CA SER A 69 -6.61 -9.50 0.17
C SER A 69 -6.12 -8.35 1.06
N GLY A 70 -7.03 -7.67 1.76
CA GLY A 70 -6.67 -6.54 2.63
C GLY A 70 -5.67 -6.91 3.73
N LYS A 71 -5.66 -8.18 4.17
CA LYS A 71 -4.65 -8.71 5.11
C LYS A 71 -3.26 -8.83 4.46
N GLU A 72 -3.20 -9.32 3.22
CA GLU A 72 -1.95 -9.44 2.47
C GLU A 72 -1.37 -8.06 2.13
N VAL A 73 -2.22 -7.09 1.78
CA VAL A 73 -1.81 -5.69 1.59
C VAL A 73 -1.16 -5.14 2.86
N LYS A 74 -1.84 -5.20 4.01
CA LYS A 74 -1.28 -4.73 5.30
C LYS A 74 0.05 -5.40 5.66
N ASN A 75 0.17 -6.71 5.43
CA ASN A 75 1.42 -7.43 5.69
C ASN A 75 2.56 -6.97 4.78
N LEU A 76 2.27 -6.77 3.49
CA LEU A 76 3.23 -6.30 2.51
C LEU A 76 3.67 -4.85 2.82
N GLU A 77 2.74 -3.98 3.20
CA GLU A 77 3.05 -2.60 3.65
C GLU A 77 4.01 -2.60 4.85
N LYS A 78 3.73 -3.40 5.88
CA LYS A 78 4.59 -3.52 7.07
C LYS A 78 5.99 -4.00 6.72
N MET A 79 6.09 -4.99 5.82
CA MET A 79 7.36 -5.52 5.36
C MET A 79 8.16 -4.47 4.56
N LEU A 80 7.51 -3.76 3.64
CA LEU A 80 8.15 -2.69 2.86
C LEU A 80 8.62 -1.51 3.72
N LEU A 81 7.90 -1.18 4.80
CA LEU A 81 8.33 -0.16 5.75
C LEU A 81 9.59 -0.59 6.53
N ALA A 82 9.62 -1.84 7.00
CA ALA A 82 10.79 -2.41 7.67
C ALA A 82 12.01 -2.42 6.73
N TYR A 83 11.79 -2.78 5.47
CA TYR A 83 12.81 -2.73 4.41
C TYR A 83 13.39 -1.34 4.20
N PHE A 84 12.52 -0.33 4.07
CA PHE A 84 12.95 1.05 3.89
C PHE A 84 13.85 1.52 5.03
N THR A 85 13.41 1.22 6.26
CA THR A 85 14.13 1.58 7.48
C THR A 85 15.52 0.95 7.48
N ALA A 86 15.60 -0.36 7.20
CA ALA A 86 16.87 -1.09 7.14
C ALA A 86 17.83 -0.50 6.08
N ILE A 87 17.32 -0.14 4.90
CA ILE A 87 18.14 0.45 3.83
C ILE A 87 18.59 1.86 4.16
N ASN A 88 17.69 2.68 4.71
CA ASN A 88 18.02 4.04 5.08
C ASN A 88 19.12 4.05 6.16
N ASP A 89 19.05 3.14 7.13
CA ASP A 89 20.09 2.95 8.14
C ASP A 89 21.45 2.60 7.51
N LEU A 90 21.47 1.63 6.58
CA LEU A 90 22.70 1.25 5.86
C LEU A 90 23.24 2.40 5.02
N ALA A 91 22.37 3.17 4.36
CA ALA A 91 22.75 4.30 3.55
C ALA A 91 23.36 5.44 4.40
N LEU A 92 22.74 5.77 5.53
CA LEU A 92 23.25 6.77 6.48
C LEU A 92 24.60 6.35 7.06
N LEU A 93 24.76 5.07 7.42
CA LEU A 93 26.04 4.51 7.86
C LEU A 93 27.11 4.59 6.78
N SER A 94 26.76 4.36 5.51
CA SER A 94 27.69 4.50 4.39
C SER A 94 28.12 5.96 4.19
N GLN A 95 27.19 6.92 4.20
CA GLN A 95 27.45 8.34 4.00
C GLN A 95 28.32 8.97 5.09
N LYS A 96 28.01 8.72 6.37
CA LYS A 96 28.82 9.21 7.51
C LYS A 96 30.29 8.84 7.38
N ARG A 97 30.59 7.70 6.74
CA ARG A 97 31.95 7.20 6.58
C ARG A 97 32.65 7.68 5.31
N PHE A 98 31.93 7.97 4.22
CA PHE A 98 32.51 8.67 3.07
C PHE A 98 33.01 10.08 3.42
N SER A 99 32.36 10.76 4.36
CA SER A 99 32.72 12.12 4.77
C SER A 99 33.91 12.20 5.73
N ASN A 100 34.48 11.08 6.19
CA ASN A 100 35.62 11.09 7.12
C ASN A 100 36.95 10.71 6.42
N PRO A 101 37.76 11.69 5.99
CA PRO A 101 39.03 11.46 5.30
C PRO A 101 40.16 10.89 6.18
N GLU A 102 39.97 10.80 7.51
CA GLU A 102 40.98 10.25 8.43
C GLU A 102 40.96 8.72 8.51
N ALA A 103 40.07 8.03 7.79
CA ALA A 103 40.01 6.57 7.68
C ALA A 103 41.16 6.01 6.81
N THR A 104 42.39 6.18 7.28
CA THR A 104 43.63 5.83 6.58
C THR A 104 43.99 4.34 6.66
N ALA A 105 43.30 3.56 7.51
CA ALA A 105 43.51 2.12 7.62
C ALA A 105 42.77 1.36 6.50
N ILE A 106 43.50 0.54 5.74
CA ILE A 106 42.97 -0.25 4.61
C ILE A 106 41.73 -1.09 4.96
N PRO A 107 41.65 -1.79 6.12
CA PRO A 107 40.45 -2.53 6.49
C PRO A 107 39.19 -1.65 6.61
N PHE A 108 39.34 -0.41 7.09
CA PHE A 108 38.25 0.56 7.19
C PHE A 108 37.74 1.01 5.83
N ALA A 109 38.67 1.34 4.94
CA ALA A 109 38.35 1.75 3.59
C ALA A 109 37.64 0.62 2.82
N LYS A 110 38.06 -0.64 3.02
CA LYS A 110 37.37 -1.83 2.47
C LYS A 110 35.93 -1.94 2.98
N ILE A 111 35.69 -1.78 4.28
CA ILE A 111 34.34 -1.85 4.86
C ILE A 111 33.42 -0.78 4.27
N ASN A 112 33.90 0.45 4.09
CA ASN A 112 33.10 1.54 3.54
C ASN A 112 32.65 1.28 2.11
N ILE A 113 33.59 0.80 1.28
CA ILE A 113 33.29 0.41 -0.11
C ILE A 113 32.30 -0.75 -0.13
N VAL A 114 32.53 -1.79 0.69
CA VAL A 114 31.62 -2.94 0.77
C VAL A 114 30.21 -2.49 1.15
N LEU A 115 30.05 -1.65 2.17
CA LEU A 115 28.74 -1.12 2.58
C LEU A 115 28.07 -0.31 1.48
N TYR A 116 28.80 0.60 0.84
CA TYR A 116 28.29 1.41 -0.28
C TYR A 116 27.80 0.55 -1.44
N LEU A 117 28.60 -0.46 -1.82
CA LEU A 117 28.28 -1.35 -2.92
C LEU A 117 27.09 -2.25 -2.58
N ILE A 118 26.99 -2.76 -1.35
CA ILE A 118 25.83 -3.51 -0.88
C ILE A 118 24.57 -2.66 -0.97
N VAL A 119 24.58 -1.43 -0.45
CA VAL A 119 23.42 -0.53 -0.50
C VAL A 119 23.02 -0.25 -1.94
N THR A 120 23.99 0.07 -2.80
CA THR A 120 23.76 0.37 -4.22
C THR A 120 23.16 -0.82 -4.97
N GLN A 121 23.72 -2.02 -4.78
CA GLN A 121 23.22 -3.23 -5.43
C GLN A 121 21.84 -3.66 -4.89
N THR A 122 21.60 -3.49 -3.59
CA THR A 122 20.33 -3.81 -2.93
C THR A 122 19.21 -2.93 -3.48
N LEU A 123 19.45 -1.62 -3.53
CA LEU A 123 18.49 -0.67 -4.10
C LEU A 123 18.28 -0.85 -5.60
N GLN A 124 19.34 -1.19 -6.34
CA GLN A 124 19.24 -1.55 -7.75
C GLN A 124 18.34 -2.78 -7.96
N ALA A 125 18.51 -3.84 -7.16
CA ALA A 125 17.68 -5.03 -7.25
C ALA A 125 16.20 -4.70 -7.01
N THR A 126 15.90 -3.89 -5.99
CA THR A 126 14.53 -3.40 -5.74
C THR A 126 14.02 -2.58 -6.90
N TYR A 127 14.81 -1.62 -7.40
CA TYR A 127 14.40 -0.79 -8.52
C TYR A 127 14.04 -1.64 -9.74
N LEU A 128 14.81 -2.69 -10.06
CA LEU A 128 14.53 -3.57 -11.19
C LEU A 128 13.25 -4.40 -10.98
N VAL A 129 13.04 -4.97 -9.79
CA VAL A 129 11.80 -5.68 -9.44
C VAL A 129 10.60 -4.74 -9.58
N LEU A 130 10.74 -3.51 -9.08
CA LEU A 130 9.74 -2.48 -9.24
C LEU A 130 9.57 -2.12 -10.72
N GLU A 131 10.60 -1.84 -11.52
CA GLU A 131 10.52 -1.51 -12.96
C GLU A 131 9.80 -2.59 -13.79
N GLU A 132 9.90 -3.86 -13.40
CA GLU A 132 9.30 -4.99 -14.12
C GLU A 132 7.90 -5.39 -13.61
N ASN A 133 7.54 -5.01 -12.37
CA ASN A 133 6.28 -5.39 -11.75
C ASN A 133 5.41 -4.17 -11.37
N ALA A 134 4.42 -3.87 -12.23
CA ALA A 134 3.48 -2.77 -12.03
C ALA A 134 2.71 -2.89 -10.70
N PHE A 135 2.22 -4.08 -10.37
CA PHE A 135 1.47 -4.35 -9.15
C PHE A 135 2.27 -3.98 -7.89
N LEU A 136 3.52 -4.45 -7.78
CA LEU A 136 4.40 -4.10 -6.67
C LEU A 136 4.73 -2.60 -6.63
N ARG A 137 4.95 -1.95 -7.79
CA ARG A 137 5.11 -0.48 -7.83
C ARG A 137 3.92 0.23 -7.23
N HIS A 138 2.71 -0.24 -7.53
CA HIS A 138 1.47 0.37 -7.07
C HIS A 138 1.36 0.30 -5.54
N ILE A 139 1.59 -0.87 -4.94
CA ILE A 139 1.61 -1.03 -3.48
C ILE A 139 2.70 -0.16 -2.85
N CYS A 140 3.92 -0.19 -3.42
CA CYS A 140 5.06 0.59 -2.93
C CYS A 140 4.84 2.11 -3.02
N SER A 141 4.04 2.59 -3.98
CA SER A 141 3.71 4.02 -4.09
C SER A 141 2.66 4.49 -3.09
N ASN A 142 1.91 3.57 -2.48
CA ASN A 142 0.74 3.88 -1.66
C ASN A 142 1.00 3.84 -0.14
N ILE A 143 2.19 3.42 0.31
CA ILE A 143 2.58 3.45 1.73
C ILE A 143 2.70 4.92 2.16
N SER A 144 1.64 5.49 2.75
CA SER A 144 1.41 6.95 2.74
C SER A 144 2.32 7.77 3.63
N GLN A 145 3.05 7.15 4.55
CA GLN A 145 3.85 7.93 5.48
C GLN A 145 5.18 8.42 4.88
N ASN A 146 5.69 7.83 3.78
CA ASN A 146 7.03 8.16 3.27
C ASN A 146 7.20 8.28 1.74
N ASN A 147 6.18 8.16 0.88
CA ASN A 147 6.42 8.09 -0.58
C ASN A 147 7.52 7.05 -0.93
N PHE A 148 7.46 5.84 -0.36
CA PHE A 148 8.54 4.83 -0.40
C PHE A 148 9.19 4.65 -1.78
N GLY A 149 8.39 4.56 -2.86
CA GLY A 149 8.93 4.49 -4.23
C GLY A 149 9.75 5.72 -4.65
N GLN A 150 9.31 6.93 -4.25
CA GLN A 150 10.07 8.17 -4.47
C GLN A 150 11.33 8.19 -3.62
N ASP A 151 11.29 7.72 -2.38
CA ASP A 151 12.47 7.68 -1.51
C ASP A 151 13.53 6.70 -2.00
N ILE A 152 13.13 5.51 -2.46
CA ILE A 152 14.04 4.55 -3.13
C ILE A 152 14.65 5.18 -4.39
N THR A 153 13.84 5.88 -5.18
CA THR A 153 14.32 6.58 -6.40
C THR A 153 15.27 7.72 -6.04
N ASN A 154 14.97 8.51 -5.02
CA ASN A 154 15.80 9.62 -4.54
C ASN A 154 17.13 9.13 -3.98
N LEU A 155 17.10 8.08 -3.15
CA LEU A 155 18.28 7.47 -2.57
C LEU A 155 19.17 6.86 -3.66
N MET A 156 18.57 6.18 -4.64
CA MET A 156 19.30 5.68 -5.82
C MET A 156 19.89 6.81 -6.65
N ALA A 157 19.12 7.87 -6.93
CA ALA A 157 19.60 9.01 -7.70
C ALA A 157 20.78 9.71 -7.00
N HIS A 158 20.77 9.75 -5.66
CA HIS A 158 21.86 10.29 -4.84
C HIS A 158 23.11 9.40 -4.87
N LEU A 159 22.97 8.07 -4.72
CA LEU A 159 24.11 7.15 -4.81
C LEU A 159 24.75 7.16 -6.20
N LEU A 160 23.94 7.27 -7.26
CA LEU A 160 24.41 7.22 -8.65
C LEU A 160 24.94 8.57 -9.18
N VAL A 161 25.13 9.59 -8.33
CA VAL A 161 25.74 10.87 -8.75
C VAL A 161 27.19 10.64 -9.21
N PRO A 162 27.69 11.29 -10.29
CA PRO A 162 28.98 11.00 -10.88
C PRO A 162 30.13 11.19 -9.90
N SER A 163 30.05 12.21 -9.03
CA SER A 163 31.04 12.43 -7.97
C SER A 163 31.17 11.24 -7.02
N ASN A 164 30.07 10.57 -6.68
CA ASN A 164 30.09 9.41 -5.77
C ASN A 164 30.67 8.18 -6.47
N ILE A 165 30.31 7.97 -7.74
CA ILE A 165 30.86 6.89 -8.57
C ILE A 165 32.38 7.10 -8.78
N GLU A 166 32.81 8.31 -9.13
CA GLU A 166 34.22 8.67 -9.33
C GLU A 166 35.03 8.54 -8.05
N ALA A 167 34.50 9.02 -6.91
CA ALA A 167 35.13 8.87 -5.61
C ALA A 167 35.29 7.39 -5.24
N THR A 168 34.27 6.56 -5.46
CA THR A 168 34.32 5.11 -5.21
C THR A 168 35.37 4.42 -6.07
N HIS A 169 35.40 4.72 -7.38
CA HIS A 169 36.40 4.19 -8.31
C HIS A 169 37.83 4.57 -7.88
N SER A 170 38.04 5.84 -7.51
CA SER A 170 39.34 6.33 -7.03
C SER A 170 39.80 5.63 -5.75
N GLN A 171 38.89 5.39 -4.80
CA GLN A 171 39.19 4.67 -3.56
C GLN A 171 39.51 3.20 -3.82
N ILE A 172 38.74 2.50 -4.66
CA ILE A 172 39.02 1.11 -5.07
C ILE A 172 40.42 1.01 -5.69
N PHE A 173 40.75 1.92 -6.62
CA PHE A 173 42.08 1.96 -7.24
C PHE A 173 43.20 2.15 -6.20
N THR A 174 43.00 3.10 -5.27
CA THR A 174 43.97 3.40 -4.21
C THR A 174 44.19 2.19 -3.29
N ILE A 175 43.10 1.56 -2.82
CA ILE A 175 43.16 0.39 -1.94
C ILE A 175 43.78 -0.81 -2.64
N ASN A 176 43.44 -1.05 -3.91
CA ASN A 176 43.99 -2.17 -4.68
C ASN A 176 45.50 -1.99 -4.89
N ASN A 177 45.97 -0.76 -5.12
CA ASN A 177 47.40 -0.48 -5.23
C ASN A 177 48.13 -0.58 -3.88
N ALA A 178 47.54 -0.06 -2.80
CA ALA A 178 48.12 -0.15 -1.46
C ALA A 178 48.18 -1.61 -0.95
N SER A 179 47.15 -2.41 -1.24
CA SER A 179 47.06 -3.82 -0.84
C SER A 179 48.07 -4.72 -1.57
N ARG A 180 48.52 -4.35 -2.79
CA ARG A 180 49.61 -5.07 -3.48
C ARG A 180 50.94 -5.02 -2.73
N HIS A 181 51.12 -4.05 -1.83
CA HIS A 181 52.35 -3.83 -1.08
C HIS A 181 52.31 -4.39 0.35
N ILE A 182 51.16 -4.90 0.82
CA ILE A 182 50.97 -5.40 2.18
C ILE A 182 50.64 -6.89 2.12
N ILE A 183 51.66 -7.73 2.26
CA ILE A 183 51.52 -9.17 2.47
C ILE A 183 51.58 -9.41 3.98
N LEU A 184 50.46 -9.38 4.71
CA LEU A 184 50.40 -10.00 6.04
C LEU A 184 49.00 -10.54 6.35
N SER A 185 49.04 -11.69 7.02
CA SER A 185 48.02 -12.71 7.21
C SER A 185 47.17 -12.54 8.46
N ASN A 186 45.83 -12.61 8.31
CA ASN A 186 44.85 -13.00 9.34
C ASN A 186 43.61 -13.61 8.65
N SER A 187 42.94 -14.59 9.27
CA SER A 187 41.79 -15.30 8.65
C SER A 187 40.55 -14.43 8.47
N ALA A 188 40.30 -13.46 9.36
CA ALA A 188 39.22 -12.48 9.21
C ALA A 188 39.50 -11.43 8.12
N ASP A 189 40.78 -11.08 7.91
CA ASP A 189 41.21 -10.22 6.81
C ASP A 189 41.06 -10.92 5.46
N ASP A 190 41.20 -12.24 5.41
CA ASP A 190 41.00 -13.06 4.20
C ASP A 190 39.53 -13.04 3.75
N GLU A 191 38.59 -13.10 4.69
CA GLU A 191 37.16 -13.11 4.42
C GLU A 191 36.62 -11.76 3.94
N LEU A 192 36.94 -10.68 4.67
CA LEU A 192 36.61 -9.31 4.25
C LEU A 192 37.27 -8.98 2.91
N SER A 193 38.50 -9.45 2.68
CA SER A 193 39.19 -9.21 1.40
C SER A 193 38.52 -9.96 0.24
N LYS A 194 37.99 -11.17 0.44
CA LYS A 194 37.19 -11.87 -0.58
C LYS A 194 35.93 -11.09 -0.94
N ILE A 195 35.20 -10.60 0.07
CA ILE A 195 33.96 -9.82 -0.14
C ILE A 195 34.26 -8.49 -0.84
N TYR A 196 35.28 -7.78 -0.37
CA TYR A 196 35.76 -6.56 -1.00
C TYR A 196 36.16 -6.82 -2.46
N GLN A 197 36.95 -7.87 -2.72
CA GLN A 197 37.37 -8.20 -4.08
C GLN A 197 36.18 -8.44 -4.99
N GLN A 198 35.24 -9.30 -4.59
CA GLN A 198 34.03 -9.61 -5.36
C GLN A 198 33.17 -8.37 -5.65
N THR A 199 32.94 -7.54 -4.64
CA THR A 199 32.11 -6.32 -4.79
C THR A 199 32.82 -5.27 -5.65
N SER A 200 34.14 -5.10 -5.48
CA SER A 200 34.96 -4.19 -6.28
C SER A 200 35.06 -4.63 -7.75
N ASP A 201 35.21 -5.92 -8.03
CA ASP A 201 35.26 -6.46 -9.39
C ASP A 201 33.95 -6.22 -10.14
N TRP A 202 32.82 -6.44 -9.44
CA TRP A 202 31.51 -6.08 -9.97
C TRP A 202 31.42 -4.58 -10.28
N PHE A 203 31.88 -3.72 -9.37
CA PHE A 203 31.83 -2.27 -9.58
C PHE A 203 32.68 -1.85 -10.77
N GLU A 204 33.90 -2.36 -10.89
CA GLU A 204 34.82 -2.10 -12.00
C GLU A 204 34.22 -2.52 -13.35
N GLU A 205 33.60 -3.71 -13.41
CA GLU A 205 32.90 -4.18 -14.60
C GLU A 205 31.77 -3.20 -15.01
N LYS A 206 30.96 -2.75 -14.04
CA LYS A 206 29.84 -1.82 -14.28
C LYS A 206 30.32 -0.41 -14.62
N TYR A 207 31.39 0.05 -13.99
CA TYR A 207 32.00 1.35 -14.25
C TYR A 207 32.51 1.44 -15.70
N ARG A 208 33.29 0.45 -16.14
CA ARG A 208 33.83 0.39 -17.52
C ARG A 208 32.77 0.38 -18.61
N THR A 209 31.62 -0.23 -18.32
CA THR A 209 30.50 -0.34 -19.26
C THR A 209 29.56 0.87 -19.25
N ARG A 210 29.89 1.94 -18.50
CA ARG A 210 29.02 3.11 -18.28
C ARG A 210 27.62 2.71 -17.76
N TYR A 211 27.55 1.61 -17.02
CA TYR A 211 26.31 1.06 -16.51
C TYR A 211 25.61 2.05 -15.56
N PHE A 212 26.38 2.67 -14.64
CA PHE A 212 25.83 3.60 -13.66
C PHE A 212 25.25 4.87 -14.30
N GLU A 213 25.86 5.38 -15.38
CA GLU A 213 25.30 6.50 -16.15
C GLU A 213 23.94 6.13 -16.77
N THR A 214 23.84 4.93 -17.34
CA THR A 214 22.62 4.42 -17.97
C THR A 214 21.52 4.19 -16.92
N LEU A 215 21.87 3.56 -15.79
CA LEU A 215 20.96 3.32 -14.68
C LEU A 215 20.48 4.65 -14.07
N ARG A 216 21.37 5.62 -13.85
CA ARG A 216 21.00 6.95 -13.35
C ARG A 216 19.99 7.63 -14.25
N LYS A 217 20.22 7.64 -15.56
CA LYS A 217 19.28 8.21 -16.53
C LYS A 217 17.91 7.56 -16.41
N LYS A 218 17.85 6.23 -16.36
CA LYS A 218 16.60 5.50 -16.14
C LYS A 218 15.91 5.92 -14.83
N VAL A 219 16.59 5.81 -13.70
CA VAL A 219 16.06 6.18 -12.38
C VAL A 219 15.56 7.64 -12.36
N SER A 220 16.27 8.56 -13.01
CA SER A 220 15.88 9.98 -13.06
C SER A 220 14.69 10.30 -13.99
N HIS A 221 14.46 9.47 -15.01
CA HIS A 221 13.34 9.64 -15.95
C HIS A 221 12.11 8.81 -15.55
N THR A 222 12.31 7.75 -14.77
CA THR A 222 11.24 6.91 -14.24
C THR A 222 10.81 7.43 -12.89
N LYS A 223 9.94 8.45 -12.89
CA LYS A 223 9.13 8.69 -11.70
C LYS A 223 8.15 7.55 -11.58
N ILE A 224 8.34 6.70 -10.56
CA ILE A 224 7.42 5.61 -10.20
C ILE A 224 5.97 6.15 -9.99
N SER A 225 5.81 7.47 -9.86
CA SER A 225 4.54 8.20 -9.73
C SER A 225 3.85 8.68 -11.03
N ASP A 226 4.50 8.70 -12.20
CA ASP A 226 4.05 9.57 -13.31
C ASP A 226 2.80 9.12 -14.08
N THR A 227 2.43 7.84 -14.01
CA THR A 227 1.16 7.38 -14.62
C THR A 227 -0.06 7.86 -13.82
N TRP A 228 0.10 8.11 -12.52
CA TRP A 228 -0.99 8.43 -11.60
C TRP A 228 -1.42 9.88 -11.59
N TYR A 229 -0.45 10.80 -11.63
CA TYR A 229 -0.76 12.23 -11.73
C TYR A 229 -1.63 12.52 -12.95
N ASN A 230 -1.43 11.84 -14.07
CA ASN A 230 -2.22 12.15 -15.27
C ASN A 230 -3.70 11.77 -15.18
N LEU A 231 -4.09 10.71 -14.45
CA LEU A 231 -5.51 10.36 -14.27
C LEU A 231 -6.11 11.07 -13.05
N ALA A 232 -5.39 11.09 -11.93
CA ALA A 232 -5.77 11.81 -10.73
C ALA A 232 -5.95 13.29 -11.04
N SER A 233 -5.00 13.92 -11.72
CA SER A 233 -5.12 15.30 -12.17
C SER A 233 -6.21 15.44 -13.23
N ARG A 234 -6.54 14.47 -14.09
CA ARG A 234 -7.71 14.58 -14.99
C ARG A 234 -9.05 14.53 -14.25
N ILE A 235 -9.17 13.68 -13.23
CA ILE A 235 -10.38 13.58 -12.39
C ILE A 235 -10.44 14.80 -11.48
N LEU A 236 -9.34 15.16 -10.82
CA LEU A 236 -9.19 16.35 -9.98
C LEU A 236 -9.28 17.65 -10.78
N GLU A 237 -8.87 17.74 -12.05
CA GLU A 237 -9.08 18.90 -12.95
C GLU A 237 -10.55 19.04 -13.29
N LYS A 238 -11.25 17.92 -13.54
CA LYS A 238 -12.70 17.92 -13.77
C LYS A 238 -13.46 18.30 -12.50
N LEU A 239 -13.06 17.77 -11.34
CA LEU A 239 -13.63 18.13 -10.04
C LEU A 239 -13.27 19.57 -9.64
N SER A 240 -12.03 20.02 -9.84
CA SER A 240 -11.54 21.37 -9.48
C SER A 240 -12.07 22.48 -10.37
N ARG A 241 -12.31 22.22 -11.67
CA ARG A 241 -13.10 23.12 -12.53
C ARG A 241 -14.54 23.29 -12.03
N MET A 242 -15.03 22.37 -11.20
CA MET A 242 -16.32 22.49 -10.51
C MET A 242 -16.18 23.13 -9.12
N TYR A 243 -15.02 23.11 -8.47
CA TYR A 243 -14.74 23.81 -7.19
C TYR A 243 -14.56 25.34 -7.35
N GLY A 244 -15.19 25.95 -8.35
CA GLY A 244 -15.56 27.36 -8.24
C GLY A 244 -16.56 27.48 -7.09
N GLU A 245 -16.30 28.39 -6.16
CA GLU A 245 -17.06 28.66 -4.94
C GLU A 245 -18.57 28.34 -5.13
N HIS A 246 -19.07 27.29 -4.45
CA HIS A 246 -20.48 26.84 -4.36
C HIS A 246 -21.00 25.63 -5.19
N ALA A 247 -20.23 24.92 -6.01
CA ALA A 247 -20.82 23.81 -6.81
C ALA A 247 -20.96 22.43 -6.09
N SER A 248 -20.44 22.25 -4.88
CA SER A 248 -20.58 21.00 -4.10
C SER A 248 -21.98 20.76 -3.52
N LYS A 249 -22.94 21.63 -3.86
CA LYS A 249 -24.36 21.57 -3.44
C LYS A 249 -25.36 21.42 -4.59
N ILE A 250 -24.92 21.17 -5.83
CA ILE A 250 -25.86 20.98 -6.94
C ILE A 250 -26.41 19.54 -6.91
N ARG A 251 -27.12 19.18 -5.84
CA ARG A 251 -28.22 18.21 -5.93
C ARG A 251 -29.36 18.98 -6.59
N TRP A 252 -29.52 18.83 -7.90
CA TRP A 252 -30.55 19.59 -8.62
C TRP A 252 -31.99 19.09 -8.31
N ARG A 253 -32.11 17.99 -7.56
CA ARG A 253 -33.33 17.53 -6.90
C ARG A 253 -32.98 16.63 -5.71
N HIS A 254 -33.97 16.26 -4.90
CA HIS A 254 -33.87 15.11 -4.01
C HIS A 254 -34.06 13.79 -4.76
N GLY A 255 -33.53 12.72 -4.19
CA GLY A 255 -33.74 11.35 -4.61
C GLY A 255 -35.20 10.97 -4.50
N TYR A 256 -35.66 10.14 -5.43
CA TYR A 256 -37.09 9.79 -5.44
C TYR A 256 -37.50 8.94 -4.23
N LEU A 257 -36.56 8.23 -3.58
CA LEU A 257 -36.82 7.50 -2.34
C LEU A 257 -36.89 8.43 -1.10
N TYR A 258 -36.27 9.61 -1.17
CA TYR A 258 -36.13 10.53 -0.03
C TYR A 258 -37.47 11.07 0.49
N THR A 259 -38.45 11.28 -0.36
CA THR A 259 -39.72 11.92 0.04
C THR A 259 -40.75 10.91 0.58
N ASN A 260 -40.45 9.61 0.51
CA ASN A 260 -41.38 8.56 0.90
C ASN A 260 -41.12 8.06 2.33
N GLU A 261 -41.79 8.68 3.30
CA GLU A 261 -41.64 8.35 4.73
C GLU A 261 -41.97 6.88 5.06
N ASN A 262 -42.93 6.26 4.37
CA ASN A 262 -43.26 4.85 4.56
C ASN A 262 -42.08 3.94 4.16
N ILE A 263 -41.38 4.28 3.06
CA ILE A 263 -40.18 3.56 2.64
C ILE A 263 -39.04 3.77 3.63
N LYS A 264 -38.81 5.01 4.08
CA LYS A 264 -37.79 5.28 5.11
C LYS A 264 -38.03 4.44 6.36
N GLN A 265 -39.26 4.40 6.86
CA GLN A 265 -39.59 3.60 8.04
C GLN A 265 -39.41 2.10 7.77
N LYS A 266 -39.84 1.61 6.60
CA LYS A 266 -39.63 0.21 6.20
C LYS A 266 -38.14 -0.16 6.19
N VAL A 267 -37.27 0.72 5.67
CA VAL A 267 -35.82 0.50 5.66
C VAL A 267 -35.24 0.62 7.06
N LYS A 268 -35.56 1.67 7.82
CA LYS A 268 -35.10 1.84 9.22
C LYS A 268 -35.43 0.60 10.07
N ASN A 269 -36.60 0.01 9.88
CA ASN A 269 -37.03 -1.19 10.59
C ASN A 269 -36.35 -2.49 10.09
N SER A 270 -35.83 -2.52 8.86
CA SER A 270 -35.11 -3.69 8.32
C SER A 270 -33.62 -3.69 8.67
N LEU A 271 -33.04 -2.55 8.99
CA LEU A 271 -31.61 -2.39 9.29
C LEU A 271 -31.19 -3.16 10.54
N ARG A 272 -30.05 -3.83 10.43
CA ARG A 272 -29.36 -4.50 11.54
C ARG A 272 -27.88 -4.08 11.54
N PRO A 273 -27.23 -4.07 12.72
CA PRO A 273 -25.79 -3.88 12.85
C PRO A 273 -25.00 -4.59 11.74
N LEU A 274 -24.07 -3.86 11.13
CA LEU A 274 -23.16 -4.36 10.09
C LEU A 274 -23.85 -4.76 8.77
N ASP A 275 -25.06 -4.24 8.51
CA ASP A 275 -25.61 -4.25 7.16
C ASP A 275 -24.80 -3.33 6.25
N LEU A 276 -24.57 -3.78 5.02
CA LEU A 276 -23.94 -3.01 3.96
C LEU A 276 -25.02 -2.26 3.19
N LEU A 277 -24.81 -0.96 3.02
CA LEU A 277 -25.71 -0.06 2.33
C LEU A 277 -25.04 0.35 1.03
N VAL A 278 -25.71 0.16 -0.10
CA VAL A 278 -25.18 0.53 -1.42
C VAL A 278 -26.24 1.33 -2.15
N ASP A 279 -25.86 2.45 -2.75
CA ASP A 279 -26.82 3.37 -3.34
C ASP A 279 -26.38 3.94 -4.69
N LYS A 280 -27.37 4.48 -5.40
CA LYS A 280 -27.18 5.20 -6.66
C LYS A 280 -27.97 6.49 -6.64
N THR A 281 -27.29 7.58 -7.00
CA THR A 281 -27.86 8.91 -7.02
C THR A 281 -27.74 9.51 -8.42
N ARG A 282 -28.78 9.34 -9.27
CA ARG A 282 -28.71 9.68 -10.71
C ARG A 282 -28.66 11.18 -11.02
N TYR A 283 -28.72 12.01 -9.98
CA TYR A 283 -28.75 13.46 -10.06
C TYR A 283 -27.54 14.11 -9.38
N VAL A 284 -26.57 13.32 -8.95
CA VAL A 284 -25.27 13.79 -8.48
C VAL A 284 -24.28 13.62 -9.63
N PHE A 285 -23.71 14.73 -10.09
CA PHE A 285 -22.83 14.76 -11.26
C PHE A 285 -21.60 13.86 -11.11
N THR A 286 -21.10 13.65 -9.88
CA THR A 286 -19.94 12.78 -9.63
C THR A 286 -20.21 11.31 -9.90
N ASP A 287 -21.44 10.82 -9.72
CA ASP A 287 -21.83 9.43 -10.00
C ASP A 287 -21.76 9.09 -11.50
N LEU A 288 -21.83 10.09 -12.38
CA LEU A 288 -21.80 9.89 -13.84
C LEU A 288 -20.40 9.55 -14.38
N PHE A 289 -19.34 9.79 -13.58
CA PHE A 289 -17.95 9.54 -13.97
C PHE A 289 -17.32 8.35 -13.26
N LEU A 290 -18.09 7.64 -12.43
CA LEU A 290 -17.62 6.42 -11.77
C LEU A 290 -17.69 5.24 -12.75
N PRO A 291 -16.68 4.36 -12.77
CA PRO A 291 -16.66 3.17 -13.61
C PRO A 291 -17.57 2.03 -13.12
N SER A 292 -18.43 2.31 -12.12
CA SER A 292 -19.38 1.39 -11.50
C SER A 292 -20.83 1.83 -11.72
N TYR A 293 -21.79 0.91 -11.62
CA TYR A 293 -23.21 1.23 -11.64
C TYR A 293 -23.64 1.97 -10.37
N PHE A 294 -23.29 1.45 -9.19
CA PHE A 294 -23.55 2.09 -7.91
C PHE A 294 -22.50 3.16 -7.59
N GLY A 295 -22.94 4.25 -6.97
CA GLY A 295 -22.12 5.43 -6.74
C GLY A 295 -21.48 5.48 -5.35
N HIS A 296 -22.12 4.84 -4.37
CA HIS A 296 -21.69 4.93 -2.98
C HIS A 296 -22.00 3.66 -2.19
N ALA A 297 -21.22 3.43 -1.14
CA ALA A 297 -21.40 2.33 -0.21
C ALA A 297 -21.06 2.77 1.22
N ALA A 298 -21.74 2.19 2.20
CA ALA A 298 -21.59 2.51 3.61
C ALA A 298 -21.91 1.30 4.50
N ILE A 299 -21.59 1.41 5.79
CA ILE A 299 -21.88 0.40 6.81
C ILE A 299 -22.90 0.97 7.79
N TRP A 300 -23.98 0.25 8.05
CA TRP A 300 -24.87 0.54 9.17
C TRP A 300 -24.21 0.13 10.48
N VAL A 301 -23.77 1.11 11.27
CA VAL A 301 -23.13 0.88 12.58
C VAL A 301 -24.11 0.29 13.58
N GLY A 302 -25.37 0.71 13.55
CA GLY A 302 -26.35 0.36 14.58
C GLY A 302 -26.77 1.53 15.44
N THR A 303 -28.01 1.50 15.89
CA THR A 303 -28.49 2.37 16.98
C THR A 303 -27.91 1.91 18.31
N ARG A 304 -28.00 2.77 19.34
CA ARG A 304 -27.65 2.40 20.72
C ARG A 304 -28.33 1.09 21.15
N LYS A 305 -29.64 0.96 20.94
CA LYS A 305 -30.40 -0.24 21.30
C LYS A 305 -29.84 -1.49 20.61
N GLN A 306 -29.60 -1.40 19.30
CA GLN A 306 -29.04 -2.52 18.54
C GLN A 306 -27.64 -2.91 19.01
N LEU A 307 -26.80 -1.92 19.32
CA LEU A 307 -25.44 -2.14 19.83
C LEU A 307 -25.43 -2.73 21.24
N GLU A 308 -26.38 -2.34 22.10
CA GLU A 308 -26.57 -2.95 23.42
C GLU A 308 -27.01 -4.42 23.29
N GLU A 309 -27.95 -4.72 22.38
CA GLU A 309 -28.44 -6.08 22.11
C GLU A 309 -27.33 -7.05 21.68
N ILE A 310 -26.36 -6.58 20.90
CA ILE A 310 -25.21 -7.40 20.44
C ILE A 310 -23.97 -7.25 21.33
N GLY A 311 -24.06 -6.56 22.47
CA GLY A 311 -22.94 -6.37 23.40
C GLY A 311 -21.82 -5.42 22.91
N MET A 312 -22.03 -4.69 21.83
CA MET A 312 -21.03 -3.79 21.23
C MET A 312 -21.05 -2.37 21.79
N TRP A 313 -22.09 -1.96 22.53
CA TRP A 313 -22.23 -0.57 23.00
C TRP A 313 -21.01 -0.06 23.80
N ASN A 314 -20.49 -0.87 24.73
CA ASN A 314 -19.36 -0.50 25.59
C ASN A 314 -17.99 -0.89 25.02
N HIS A 315 -17.96 -1.44 23.81
CA HIS A 315 -16.76 -1.92 23.15
C HIS A 315 -15.77 -0.78 22.86
N PRO A 316 -14.44 -0.96 23.00
CA PRO A 316 -13.45 0.10 22.77
C PRO A 316 -13.53 0.77 21.39
N ALA A 317 -13.91 0.04 20.33
CA ALA A 317 -14.07 0.63 19.00
C ALA A 317 -15.32 1.51 18.86
N ILE A 318 -16.34 1.34 19.70
CA ILE A 318 -17.61 2.09 19.67
C ILE A 318 -17.61 3.24 20.67
N ARG A 319 -16.98 3.05 21.84
CA ARG A 319 -16.97 4.00 22.96
C ARG A 319 -16.65 5.45 22.55
N PRO A 320 -15.68 5.72 21.65
CA PRO A 320 -15.37 7.09 21.22
C PRO A 320 -16.52 7.79 20.49
N TYR A 321 -17.48 7.04 19.93
CA TYR A 321 -18.51 7.52 19.02
C TYR A 321 -19.94 7.41 19.58
N GLN A 322 -20.08 7.04 20.85
CA GLN A 322 -21.39 6.83 21.49
C GLN A 322 -22.29 8.06 21.39
N LYS A 323 -21.73 9.27 21.57
CA LYS A 323 -22.49 10.53 21.50
C LYS A 323 -23.08 10.77 20.11
N GLU A 324 -22.30 10.55 19.05
CA GLU A 324 -22.75 10.67 17.66
C GLU A 324 -23.82 9.62 17.33
N ILE A 325 -23.61 8.38 17.79
CA ILE A 325 -24.56 7.27 17.60
C ILE A 325 -25.90 7.56 18.29
N GLU A 326 -25.88 8.14 19.49
CA GLU A 326 -27.07 8.60 20.22
C GLU A 326 -27.78 9.76 19.52
N GLN A 327 -27.05 10.59 18.79
CA GLN A 327 -27.61 11.64 17.93
C GLN A 327 -28.18 11.11 16.60
N GLY A 328 -28.20 9.79 16.40
CA GLY A 328 -28.73 9.17 15.18
C GLY A 328 -27.74 9.07 14.02
N LYS A 329 -26.45 9.34 14.26
CA LYS A 329 -25.39 9.19 13.25
C LYS A 329 -24.91 7.73 13.22
N ASN A 330 -25.74 6.88 12.64
CA ASN A 330 -25.58 5.42 12.69
C ASN A 330 -25.01 4.81 11.39
N ILE A 331 -24.56 5.64 10.43
CA ILE A 331 -23.99 5.18 9.16
C ILE A 331 -22.52 5.58 9.11
N LEU A 332 -21.64 4.61 8.95
CA LEU A 332 -20.21 4.83 8.74
C LEU A 332 -19.94 4.84 7.23
N GLU A 333 -19.44 5.97 6.73
CA GLU A 333 -19.18 6.16 5.30
C GLU A 333 -17.89 6.96 5.06
N VAL A 334 -17.38 6.88 3.83
CA VAL A 334 -16.28 7.70 3.33
C VAL A 334 -16.83 8.61 2.24
N VAL A 335 -16.76 9.93 2.43
CA VAL A 335 -17.15 10.94 1.44
C VAL A 335 -15.91 11.77 1.06
N LEU A 336 -16.01 12.69 0.09
CA LEU A 336 -14.87 13.50 -0.36
C LEU A 336 -14.11 14.23 0.76
N THR A 337 -14.79 14.55 1.88
CA THR A 337 -14.17 15.18 3.05
C THR A 337 -13.53 14.20 4.04
N GLY A 338 -13.53 12.90 3.73
CA GLY A 338 -13.01 11.81 4.56
C GLY A 338 -14.10 10.94 5.18
N THR A 339 -13.69 10.12 6.14
CA THR A 339 -14.58 9.23 6.92
C THR A 339 -15.43 10.02 7.92
N ARG A 340 -16.69 9.60 8.10
CA ARG A 340 -17.60 10.19 9.09
C ARG A 340 -18.70 9.23 9.53
N LEU A 341 -19.34 9.57 10.64
CA LEU A 341 -20.67 9.06 10.98
C LEU A 341 -21.75 10.01 10.45
N ASN A 342 -22.67 9.48 9.65
CA ASN A 342 -23.76 10.19 9.02
C ASN A 342 -25.12 9.70 9.55
N ASP A 343 -26.14 10.55 9.44
CA ASP A 343 -27.52 10.19 9.76
C ASP A 343 -28.21 9.51 8.57
N PHE A 344 -29.29 8.78 8.87
CA PHE A 344 -30.03 8.03 7.86
C PHE A 344 -30.65 8.93 6.79
N ASP A 345 -31.26 10.05 7.17
CA ASP A 345 -32.00 10.89 6.22
C ASP A 345 -31.05 11.59 5.23
N SER A 346 -29.87 12.01 5.69
CA SER A 346 -28.81 12.56 4.84
C SER A 346 -28.25 11.53 3.86
N TYR A 347 -28.09 10.27 4.29
CA TYR A 347 -27.64 9.17 3.45
C TYR A 347 -28.71 8.71 2.45
N PHE A 348 -29.96 8.55 2.89
CA PHE A 348 -31.05 7.94 2.11
C PHE A 348 -31.69 8.89 1.07
N ASP A 349 -31.07 10.03 0.81
CA ASP A 349 -31.44 10.92 -0.28
C ASP A 349 -30.95 10.36 -1.63
N VAL A 350 -31.56 9.26 -2.09
CA VAL A 350 -31.08 8.43 -3.21
C VAL A 350 -32.23 8.01 -4.14
N ASP A 351 -31.89 7.50 -5.33
CA ASP A 351 -32.87 6.95 -6.28
C ASP A 351 -32.97 5.43 -6.22
N GLU A 352 -31.86 4.77 -5.94
CA GLU A 352 -31.78 3.31 -5.83
C GLU A 352 -31.01 2.96 -4.57
N TYR A 353 -31.49 1.93 -3.87
CA TYR A 353 -30.95 1.50 -2.59
C TYR A 353 -30.90 -0.02 -2.52
N VAL A 354 -29.75 -0.55 -2.12
CA VAL A 354 -29.52 -1.97 -1.89
C VAL A 354 -29.04 -2.15 -0.45
N GLN A 355 -29.64 -3.11 0.24
CA GLN A 355 -29.22 -3.54 1.57
C GLN A 355 -28.73 -4.99 1.49
N VAL A 356 -27.47 -5.20 1.87
CA VAL A 356 -26.82 -6.51 1.90
C VAL A 356 -26.48 -6.87 3.33
N ARG A 357 -26.66 -8.15 3.70
CA ARG A 357 -26.38 -8.64 5.05
C ARG A 357 -25.51 -9.88 5.02
N ASP A 358 -24.41 -9.84 5.75
CA ASP A 358 -23.60 -11.01 6.07
C ASP A 358 -24.35 -11.89 7.08
N GLN A 359 -24.72 -13.11 6.68
CA GLN A 359 -25.37 -14.08 7.55
C GLN A 359 -24.38 -14.78 8.49
N SER A 360 -23.09 -14.84 8.14
CA SER A 360 -22.07 -15.47 8.97
C SER A 360 -21.86 -14.73 10.30
N LEU A 361 -22.21 -13.44 10.35
CA LEU A 361 -22.13 -12.62 11.56
C LEU A 361 -23.21 -12.93 12.60
N LEU A 362 -24.33 -13.55 12.21
CA LEU A 362 -25.49 -13.72 13.10
C LEU A 362 -25.18 -14.53 14.38
N ASN A 363 -24.19 -15.42 14.31
CA ASN A 363 -23.83 -16.32 15.42
C ASN A 363 -22.33 -16.29 15.76
N ASP A 364 -21.57 -15.32 15.23
CA ASP A 364 -20.12 -15.21 15.43
C ASP A 364 -19.78 -13.85 16.06
N SER A 365 -19.94 -13.76 17.38
CA SER A 365 -19.68 -12.52 18.13
C SER A 365 -18.22 -12.08 18.04
N GLY A 366 -17.28 -13.03 17.92
CA GLY A 366 -15.86 -12.75 17.72
C GLY A 366 -15.60 -12.06 16.39
N ARG A 367 -16.28 -12.51 15.33
CA ARG A 367 -16.20 -11.87 14.02
C ARG A 367 -16.89 -10.51 13.99
N VAL A 368 -18.04 -10.36 14.64
CA VAL A 368 -18.71 -9.05 14.82
C VAL A 368 -17.75 -8.05 15.48
N PHE A 369 -17.09 -8.45 16.58
CA PHE A 369 -16.08 -7.63 17.25
C PHE A 369 -14.98 -7.19 16.27
N GLN A 370 -14.44 -8.12 15.49
CA GLN A 370 -13.36 -7.85 14.56
C GLN A 370 -13.78 -6.88 13.46
N VAL A 371 -14.96 -7.07 12.87
CA VAL A 371 -15.48 -6.18 11.82
C VAL A 371 -15.65 -4.75 12.34
N TYR A 372 -16.18 -4.57 13.55
CA TYR A 372 -16.27 -3.23 14.15
C TYR A 372 -14.90 -2.62 14.44
N GLN A 373 -13.96 -3.41 14.94
CA GLN A 373 -12.60 -2.94 15.19
C GLN A 373 -11.93 -2.49 13.89
N ASP A 374 -12.02 -3.28 12.83
CA ASP A 374 -11.44 -2.96 11.54
C ASP A 374 -12.13 -1.76 10.87
N ALA A 375 -13.46 -1.66 10.97
CA ALA A 375 -14.25 -0.55 10.45
C ALA A 375 -13.88 0.78 11.11
N PHE A 376 -13.83 0.82 12.44
CA PHE A 376 -13.49 2.05 13.16
C PHE A 376 -11.98 2.33 13.19
N ALA A 377 -11.12 1.36 12.90
CA ALA A 377 -9.71 1.61 12.61
C ALA A 377 -9.50 2.39 11.29
N GLN A 378 -10.52 2.45 10.43
CA GLN A 378 -10.52 3.28 9.23
C GLN A 378 -10.96 4.73 9.49
N PHE A 379 -11.48 5.02 10.68
CA PHE A 379 -12.00 6.35 11.03
C PHE A 379 -10.88 7.41 11.07
N ASN A 380 -11.18 8.65 10.65
CA ASN A 380 -10.26 9.77 10.41
C ASN A 380 -9.31 9.64 9.21
N LYS A 381 -9.46 8.63 8.34
CA LYS A 381 -8.73 8.58 7.06
C LYS A 381 -9.32 9.55 6.03
N SER A 382 -8.44 10.11 5.20
CA SER A 382 -8.79 11.03 4.10
C SER A 382 -9.37 10.26 2.90
N TYR A 383 -10.11 10.94 2.03
CA TYR A 383 -10.66 10.34 0.80
C TYR A 383 -9.54 9.96 -0.20
N ASP A 384 -9.64 8.78 -0.82
CA ASP A 384 -8.74 8.38 -1.90
C ASP A 384 -9.25 8.85 -3.26
N PHE A 385 -8.77 10.02 -3.69
CA PHE A 385 -9.02 10.53 -5.04
C PHE A 385 -8.43 9.62 -6.13
N LEU A 386 -7.60 8.63 -5.77
CA LEU A 386 -6.98 7.69 -6.70
C LEU A 386 -7.80 6.42 -6.89
N PHE A 387 -8.80 6.09 -6.05
CA PHE A 387 -9.62 4.87 -6.16
C PHE A 387 -8.79 3.57 -6.23
N SER A 388 -7.85 3.38 -5.29
CA SER A 388 -6.95 2.22 -5.27
C SER A 388 -7.19 1.34 -4.04
N SER A 389 -7.72 0.12 -4.21
CA SER A 389 -7.99 -0.83 -3.11
C SER A 389 -6.73 -1.42 -2.45
N GLN A 390 -5.57 -0.87 -2.82
CA GLN A 390 -4.22 -1.24 -2.45
C GLN A 390 -3.50 -0.05 -1.78
N ASN A 391 -4.27 0.93 -1.29
CA ASN A 391 -3.82 2.02 -0.43
C ASN A 391 -4.64 1.96 0.86
N SER A 392 -4.00 1.76 2.01
CA SER A 392 -4.71 1.66 3.27
C SER A 392 -4.94 3.02 3.94
N ASP A 393 -4.29 4.10 3.51
CA ASP A 393 -4.27 5.39 4.22
C ASP A 393 -5.23 6.44 3.66
N LYS A 394 -5.71 6.23 2.43
CA LYS A 394 -6.82 6.96 1.84
C LYS A 394 -7.89 5.95 1.43
N LEU A 395 -9.16 6.30 1.56
CA LEU A 395 -10.26 5.38 1.29
C LEU A 395 -11.26 5.92 0.28
N ILE A 396 -11.79 5.06 -0.57
CA ILE A 396 -13.10 5.27 -1.20
C ILE A 396 -14.22 4.65 -0.37
N CYS A 397 -15.46 5.03 -0.66
CA CYS A 397 -16.65 4.61 0.07
C CYS A 397 -16.80 3.09 0.24
N SER A 398 -16.44 2.30 -0.76
CA SER A 398 -16.48 0.83 -0.72
C SER A 398 -15.25 0.21 -0.06
N GLU A 399 -14.11 0.89 0.00
CA GLU A 399 -12.90 0.35 0.64
C GLU A 399 -13.03 0.23 2.16
N ILE A 400 -13.87 1.04 2.80
CA ILE A 400 -14.17 0.85 4.22
C ILE A 400 -14.78 -0.53 4.46
N ILE A 401 -15.61 -1.03 3.54
CA ILE A 401 -16.19 -2.38 3.61
C ILE A 401 -15.11 -3.44 3.36
N TYR A 402 -14.29 -3.24 2.32
CA TYR A 402 -13.18 -4.13 1.99
C TYR A 402 -12.22 -4.35 3.17
N TYR A 403 -11.84 -3.28 3.87
CA TYR A 403 -10.95 -3.35 5.02
C TYR A 403 -11.64 -3.78 6.32
N SER A 404 -12.97 -3.71 6.42
CA SER A 404 -13.73 -4.14 7.61
C SER A 404 -14.07 -5.63 7.60
N TYR A 405 -14.38 -6.18 6.42
CA TYR A 405 -14.80 -7.57 6.25
C TYR A 405 -13.66 -8.37 5.63
N THR A 406 -12.48 -8.37 6.26
CA THR A 406 -11.24 -8.91 5.66
C THR A 406 -11.27 -10.42 5.40
N TYR A 407 -12.23 -11.14 6.00
CA TYR A 407 -12.44 -12.57 5.75
C TYR A 407 -13.31 -12.85 4.54
N ALA A 408 -14.09 -11.86 4.08
CA ALA A 408 -15.00 -12.07 2.98
C ALA A 408 -14.20 -12.17 1.66
N PRO A 409 -14.60 -13.09 0.75
CA PRO A 409 -13.89 -13.33 -0.50
C PRO A 409 -14.24 -12.26 -1.55
N TRP A 410 -13.92 -11.00 -1.23
CA TRP A 410 -14.10 -9.86 -2.11
C TRP A 410 -13.33 -10.06 -3.42
N GLN A 411 -13.97 -9.78 -4.55
CA GLN A 411 -13.32 -9.75 -5.86
C GLN A 411 -13.07 -8.29 -6.21
N SER A 412 -11.81 -7.87 -6.33
CA SER A 412 -11.50 -6.55 -6.90
C SER A 412 -11.45 -6.65 -8.43
N ARG A 413 -11.90 -5.64 -9.15
CA ARG A 413 -11.80 -5.59 -10.62
C ARG A 413 -10.63 -4.75 -11.07
N TYR A 414 -10.02 -5.16 -12.18
CA TYR A 414 -8.96 -4.39 -12.81
C TYR A 414 -9.54 -3.33 -13.75
N ILE A 415 -9.56 -2.07 -13.30
CA ILE A 415 -10.14 -0.94 -14.02
C ILE A 415 -9.03 0.08 -14.26
N PHE A 416 -8.79 0.46 -15.53
CA PHE A 416 -7.80 1.46 -15.93
C PHE A 416 -6.38 1.27 -15.33
N GLY A 417 -5.91 0.03 -15.26
CA GLY A 417 -4.54 -0.25 -14.82
C GLY A 417 -4.38 -0.52 -13.31
N ARG A 418 -5.48 -0.69 -12.55
CA ARG A 418 -5.44 -1.00 -11.12
C ARG A 418 -6.58 -1.90 -10.68
N TYR A 419 -6.37 -2.59 -9.56
CA TYR A 419 -7.48 -3.14 -8.80
C TYR A 419 -8.24 -2.01 -8.12
N SER A 420 -9.53 -1.98 -8.39
CA SER A 420 -10.51 -1.14 -7.71
C SER A 420 -11.50 -2.04 -7.01
N PHE A 421 -11.95 -1.60 -5.83
CA PHE A 421 -13.07 -2.20 -5.12
C PHE A 421 -14.15 -1.14 -5.02
N SER A 422 -15.04 -1.09 -6.01
CA SER A 422 -16.14 -0.12 -6.09
C SER A 422 -17.40 -0.65 -5.36
N PRO A 423 -18.45 0.17 -5.26
CA PRO A 423 -19.73 -0.29 -4.72
C PRO A 423 -20.34 -1.48 -5.48
N ASP A 424 -20.02 -1.69 -6.76
CA ASP A 424 -20.49 -2.86 -7.52
C ASP A 424 -19.89 -4.17 -6.99
N GLU A 425 -18.62 -4.16 -6.58
CA GLU A 425 -17.96 -5.34 -5.98
C GLU A 425 -18.55 -5.70 -4.61
N VAL A 426 -19.10 -4.72 -3.88
CA VAL A 426 -19.87 -4.97 -2.65
C VAL A 426 -21.14 -5.77 -2.97
N ILE A 427 -21.75 -5.55 -4.13
CA ILE A 427 -22.92 -6.30 -4.60
C ILE A 427 -22.53 -7.66 -5.18
N ASP A 428 -21.38 -7.76 -5.85
CA ASP A 428 -20.91 -9.01 -6.47
C ASP A 428 -20.78 -10.16 -5.46
N ILE A 429 -20.53 -9.85 -4.18
CA ILE A 429 -20.45 -10.85 -3.11
C ILE A 429 -21.70 -11.72 -2.99
N LEU A 430 -22.88 -11.19 -3.36
CA LEU A 430 -24.15 -11.92 -3.36
C LEU A 430 -24.17 -13.09 -4.35
N PHE A 431 -23.24 -13.12 -5.31
CA PHE A 431 -23.14 -14.16 -6.33
C PHE A 431 -21.95 -15.10 -6.11
N ASN A 432 -21.20 -14.91 -5.03
CA ASN A 432 -20.07 -15.76 -4.69
C ASN A 432 -20.56 -16.96 -3.85
N PRO A 433 -20.43 -18.21 -4.36
CA PRO A 433 -20.93 -19.39 -3.64
C PRO A 433 -20.20 -19.68 -2.31
N ASN A 434 -19.01 -19.08 -2.11
CA ASN A 434 -18.23 -19.22 -0.89
C ASN A 434 -18.49 -18.10 0.14
N ALA A 435 -19.42 -17.19 -0.16
CA ALA A 435 -19.75 -16.06 0.70
C ALA A 435 -21.16 -16.21 1.26
N ASP A 436 -21.33 -16.03 2.57
CA ASP A 436 -22.63 -16.15 3.24
C ASP A 436 -23.31 -14.77 3.37
N PHE A 437 -23.58 -14.13 2.22
CA PHE A 437 -24.22 -12.83 2.14
C PHE A 437 -25.59 -12.96 1.47
N ARG A 438 -26.57 -12.19 1.95
CA ARG A 438 -27.90 -12.15 1.33
C ARG A 438 -28.36 -10.74 1.02
N LEU A 439 -29.17 -10.64 -0.04
CA LEU A 439 -29.94 -9.45 -0.35
C LEU A 439 -31.08 -9.32 0.68
N VAL A 440 -31.13 -8.19 1.39
CA VAL A 440 -32.25 -7.86 2.29
C VAL A 440 -33.33 -7.11 1.50
N THR A 441 -32.93 -6.10 0.72
CA THR A 441 -33.84 -5.39 -0.18
C THR A 441 -33.06 -4.72 -1.31
N PHE A 442 -33.68 -4.63 -2.48
CA PHE A 442 -33.25 -3.77 -3.57
C PHE A 442 -34.47 -2.95 -4.00
N MET A 443 -34.34 -1.62 -3.96
CA MET A 443 -35.37 -0.67 -4.35
C MET A 443 -34.85 0.22 -5.47
N LYS A 444 -35.67 0.43 -6.48
CA LYS A 444 -35.37 1.34 -7.59
C LYS A 444 -36.56 2.24 -7.85
N ALA A 445 -36.41 3.53 -7.58
CA ALA A 445 -37.44 4.48 -7.92
C ALA A 445 -37.37 4.82 -9.42
N GLN A 446 -38.50 4.78 -10.12
CA GLN A 446 -38.65 5.30 -11.48
C GLN A 446 -39.20 6.74 -11.48
N GLY A 447 -39.78 7.16 -10.36
CA GLY A 447 -40.30 8.50 -10.08
C GLY A 447 -40.72 8.61 -8.62
N LEU A 448 -41.35 9.73 -8.24
CA LEU A 448 -41.73 10.00 -6.84
C LEU A 448 -42.69 8.96 -6.24
N THR A 449 -43.53 8.33 -7.08
CA THR A 449 -44.58 7.41 -6.63
C THR A 449 -44.35 5.96 -7.08
N GLN A 450 -43.45 5.74 -8.04
CA GLN A 450 -43.19 4.42 -8.61
C GLN A 450 -41.86 3.88 -8.08
N ILE A 451 -41.94 2.89 -7.19
CA ILE A 451 -40.79 2.15 -6.67
C ILE A 451 -40.91 0.69 -7.09
N ASP A 452 -39.92 0.23 -7.84
CA ASP A 452 -39.75 -1.16 -8.20
C ASP A 452 -38.90 -1.89 -7.16
N TYR A 453 -39.09 -3.20 -7.04
CA TYR A 453 -38.29 -4.09 -6.21
C TYR A 453 -37.67 -5.17 -7.10
N PRO A 454 -36.58 -4.85 -7.82
CA PRO A 454 -36.03 -5.78 -8.80
C PRO A 454 -35.50 -7.05 -8.14
N SER A 455 -35.51 -8.13 -8.91
CA SER A 455 -34.98 -9.42 -8.51
C SER A 455 -33.45 -9.41 -8.35
N LEU A 456 -32.93 -10.41 -7.65
CA LEU A 456 -31.48 -10.64 -7.52
C LEU A 456 -30.79 -10.82 -8.90
N GLU A 457 -31.48 -11.41 -9.87
CA GLU A 457 -30.95 -11.57 -11.23
C GLU A 457 -30.92 -10.25 -12.00
N GLU A 458 -31.89 -9.36 -11.80
CA GLU A 458 -31.83 -8.00 -12.34
C GLU A 458 -30.68 -7.20 -11.73
N LEU A 459 -30.46 -7.33 -10.41
CA LEU A 459 -29.30 -6.72 -9.73
C LEU A 459 -27.98 -7.22 -10.33
N ARG A 460 -27.87 -8.53 -10.62
CA ARG A 460 -26.69 -9.15 -11.24
C ARG A 460 -26.33 -8.53 -12.59
N LYS A 461 -27.34 -8.22 -13.41
CA LYS A 461 -27.16 -7.61 -14.73
C LYS A 461 -26.65 -6.17 -14.67
N LEU A 462 -26.88 -5.47 -13.56
CA LEU A 462 -26.42 -4.10 -13.37
C LEU A 462 -24.92 -4.05 -13.06
N VAL A 463 -24.42 -5.00 -12.28
CA VAL A 463 -23.03 -5.02 -11.79
C VAL A 463 -22.09 -5.80 -12.71
N LYS A 464 -22.56 -6.82 -13.46
CA LYS A 464 -21.76 -7.48 -14.50
C LYS A 464 -21.65 -6.59 -15.75
N LYS A 465 -20.62 -5.75 -15.81
CA LYS A 465 -20.18 -5.07 -17.03
C LYS A 465 -18.71 -5.29 -17.29
#